data_AF-A0A1A7KEG3-F1
#
_entry.id   AF-A0A1A7KEG3-F1
#
_cell.length_a   1.000
_cell.length_b   1.000
_cell.length_c   1.000
_cell.angle_alpha   90.00
_cell.angle_beta   90.00
_cell.angle_gamma   90.00
#
_symmetry.space_group_name_H-M   'P 1'
#
loop_
_entity.id
_entity.type
_entity.pdbx_description
1 polymer ?
#
loop_
_entity_poly.entity_id
_entity_poly.type
_entity_poly.pdbx_seq_one_letter_code
_entity_poly.pdbx_strand_id
1 'polypeptide(L)' 'MNQKNNWVQNPTKTQLIISLMVYLNSVVIMFTAMTNFFQEPIHLKVNMVLLFLNIAVTFTMIKVVRNYFKNLKKP' A
#
# COMPACT_ATOMS: atom_id res chain seq x y z
N MET A 1 -6.44 6.42 -22.64
CA MET A 1 -7.18 6.05 -21.41
C MET A 1 -7.67 7.31 -20.73
N ASN A 2 -8.98 7.40 -20.45
CA ASN A 2 -9.64 8.58 -19.86
C ASN A 2 -9.09 8.87 -18.45
N GLN A 3 -8.21 9.87 -18.32
CA GLN A 3 -7.58 10.27 -17.04
C GLN A 3 -8.61 10.76 -15.99
N LYS A 4 -9.82 11.15 -16.43
CA LYS A 4 -10.87 11.69 -15.57
C LYS A 4 -11.41 10.70 -14.53
N ASN A 5 -11.24 9.39 -14.72
CA ASN A 5 -11.80 8.35 -13.83
C ASN A 5 -10.73 7.53 -13.07
N ASN A 6 -9.47 7.97 -13.10
CA ASN A 6 -8.40 7.24 -12.40
C ASN A 6 -8.33 7.65 -10.93
N TRP A 7 -8.87 6.82 -10.05
CA TRP A 7 -8.91 7.04 -8.59
C TRP A 7 -7.51 7.09 -7.95
N VAL A 8 -6.47 6.51 -8.57
CA VAL A 8 -5.08 6.63 -8.10
C VAL A 8 -4.52 8.02 -8.38
N GLN A 9 -5.01 8.68 -9.44
CA GLN A 9 -4.60 10.04 -9.82
C GLN A 9 -5.45 11.12 -9.14
N ASN A 10 -6.73 10.83 -8.88
CA ASN A 10 -7.67 11.72 -8.21
C ASN A 10 -8.42 11.01 -7.08
N PRO A 11 -7.71 10.59 -6.02
CA PRO A 11 -8.34 9.88 -4.90
C PRO A 11 -9.27 10.82 -4.12
N THR A 12 -10.42 10.31 -3.71
CA THR A 12 -11.26 10.99 -2.70
C THR A 12 -10.71 10.75 -1.29
N LYS A 13 -11.13 11.58 -0.32
CA LYS A 13 -10.71 11.44 1.08
C LYS A 13 -11.02 10.03 1.63
N THR A 14 -12.20 9.52 1.32
CA THR A 14 -12.63 8.17 1.74
C THR A 14 -11.78 7.08 1.12
N GLN A 15 -11.48 7.16 -0.18
CA GLN A 15 -10.61 6.20 -0.87
C GLN A 15 -9.20 6.19 -0.29
N LEU A 16 -8.66 7.36 0.05
CA LEU A 16 -7.36 7.47 0.70
C LEU A 16 -7.37 6.80 2.08
N ILE A 17 -8.37 7.09 2.91
CA ILE A 17 -8.47 6.53 4.27
C ILE A 17 -8.59 5.00 4.21
N ILE A 18 -9.46 4.46 3.34
CA ILE A 18 -9.62 3.01 3.16
C ILE A 18 -8.30 2.38 2.71
N SER A 19 -7.64 2.97 1.69
CA SER A 19 -6.37 2.45 1.17
C SER A 19 -5.27 2.46 2.26
N LEU A 20 -5.24 3.50 3.09
CA LEU A 20 -4.30 3.61 4.20
C LEU A 20 -4.57 2.56 5.28
N MET A 21 -5.84 2.34 5.64
CA MET A 21 -6.22 1.30 6.61
C MET A 21 -5.85 -0.10 6.12
N VAL A 22 -6.14 -0.42 4.86
CA VAL A 22 -5.76 -1.71 4.27
C VAL A 22 -4.23 -1.88 4.23
N TYR A 23 -3.51 -0.82 3.87
CA TYR A 23 -2.05 -0.82 3.87
C TYR A 23 -1.47 -1.07 5.27
N LEU A 24 -1.95 -0.36 6.29
CA LEU A 24 -1.50 -0.55 7.67
C LEU A 24 -1.76 -1.97 8.18
N ASN A 25 -2.94 -2.53 7.94
CA ASN A 25 -3.25 -3.92 8.30
C ASN A 25 -2.31 -4.91 7.60
N SER A 26 -2.04 -4.70 6.32
CA SER A 26 -1.13 -5.56 5.54
C SER A 26 0.30 -5.53 6.09
N VAL A 27 0.77 -4.34 6.51
CA VAL A 27 2.09 -4.18 7.13
C VAL A 27 2.16 -4.90 8.48
N VAL A 28 1.14 -4.76 9.34
CA VAL A 28 1.08 -5.46 10.63
C VAL A 28 1.12 -6.97 10.44
N ILE A 29 0.29 -7.53 9.56
CA ILE A 29 0.27 -8.97 9.26
C ILE A 29 1.64 -9.44 8.78
N MET A 30 2.31 -8.67 7.91
CA MET A 30 3.64 -9.02 7.42
C MET A 30 4.70 -9.02 8.53
N PHE A 31 4.69 -8.03 9.43
CA PHE A 31 5.60 -8.02 10.59
C PHE A 31 5.32 -9.20 11.53
N THR A 32 4.06 -9.54 11.77
CA THR A 32 3.68 -10.72 12.56
C THR A 32 4.09 -12.02 11.87
N ALA A 33 4.04 -12.09 10.54
CA ALA A 33 4.49 -13.24 9.77
C ALA A 33 6.04 -13.39 9.74
N MET A 34 6.77 -12.28 9.87
CA MET A 34 8.24 -12.27 9.91
C MET A 34 8.81 -12.53 11.31
N THR A 35 8.10 -12.12 12.35
CA THR A 35 8.43 -12.50 13.73
C THR A 35 8.02 -13.96 13.93
N ASN A 36 8.77 -14.75 14.71
CA ASN A 36 8.61 -16.21 14.91
C ASN A 36 7.27 -16.64 15.55
N PHE A 37 6.19 -15.88 15.40
CA PHE A 37 4.83 -16.26 15.75
C PHE A 37 4.31 -17.45 14.94
N PHE A 38 4.85 -17.66 13.73
CA PHE A 38 4.57 -18.83 12.89
C PHE A 38 5.83 -19.70 12.80
N GLN A 39 5.77 -20.93 13.31
CA GLN A 39 6.93 -21.75 13.68
C GLN A 39 7.65 -22.49 12.53
N GLU A 40 7.42 -22.19 11.25
CA GLU A 40 7.95 -23.04 10.15
C GLU A 40 8.89 -22.33 9.14
N PRO A 41 10.02 -22.92 8.74
CA PRO A 41 11.05 -22.26 7.92
C PRO A 41 10.77 -22.17 6.41
N ILE A 42 9.52 -22.17 5.94
CA ILE A 42 9.16 -22.06 4.51
C ILE A 42 9.50 -20.65 3.93
N HIS A 43 9.95 -19.73 4.77
CA HIS A 43 9.81 -18.30 4.56
C HIS A 43 10.83 -17.63 3.64
N LEU A 44 12.04 -18.16 3.37
CA LEU A 44 13.07 -17.34 2.69
C LEU A 44 12.75 -16.93 1.24
N LYS A 45 12.17 -17.83 0.42
CA LYS A 45 11.79 -17.51 -0.99
C LYS A 45 10.46 -16.75 -1.08
N VAL A 46 9.48 -17.12 -0.24
CA VAL A 46 8.18 -16.42 -0.16
C VAL A 46 8.36 -15.00 0.37
N ASN A 47 9.29 -14.80 1.32
CA ASN A 47 9.60 -13.49 1.89
C ASN A 47 10.17 -12.52 0.85
N MET A 48 11.00 -12.96 -0.10
CA MET A 48 11.52 -12.04 -1.12
C MET A 48 10.43 -11.50 -2.02
N VAL A 49 9.50 -12.36 -2.49
CA VAL A 49 8.38 -11.94 -3.33
C VAL A 49 7.44 -11.01 -2.57
N LEU A 50 7.09 -11.37 -1.32
CA LEU A 50 6.27 -10.52 -0.45
C LEU A 50 6.94 -9.18 -0.15
N LEU A 51 8.26 -9.16 0.05
CA LEU A 51 9.04 -7.94 0.25
C LEU A 51 9.01 -7.03 -0.99
N PHE A 52 9.27 -7.59 -2.17
CA PHE A 52 9.18 -6.84 -3.43
C PHE A 52 7.76 -6.30 -3.67
N LEU A 53 6.74 -7.11 -3.39
CA LEU A 53 5.35 -6.70 -3.50
C LEU A 53 5.03 -5.57 -2.50
N ASN A 54 5.53 -5.66 -1.27
CA ASN A 54 5.34 -4.62 -0.26
C ASN A 54 6.02 -3.30 -0.66
N ILE A 55 7.23 -3.36 -1.20
CA ILE A 55 7.92 -2.19 -1.76
C ILE A 55 7.08 -1.55 -2.88
N ALA A 56 6.55 -2.34 -3.82
CA ALA A 56 5.72 -1.84 -4.91
C ALA A 56 4.40 -1.19 -4.42
N VAL A 57 3.75 -1.83 -3.42
CA VAL A 57 2.55 -1.29 -2.77
C VAL A 57 2.88 0.01 -2.03
N THR A 58 4.03 0.09 -1.36
CA THR A 58 4.51 1.30 -0.67
C THR A 58 4.66 2.46 -1.64
N PHE A 59 5.34 2.25 -2.78
CA PHE A 59 5.47 3.27 -3.83
C PHE A 59 4.12 3.73 -4.37
N THR A 60 3.19 2.79 -4.57
CA THR A 60 1.83 3.10 -5.03
C THR A 60 1.09 3.94 -3.99
N MET A 61 1.18 3.59 -2.71
CA MET A 61 0.52 4.32 -1.63
C MET A 61 1.08 5.73 -1.47
N ILE A 62 2.41 5.90 -1.53
CA ILE A 62 3.07 7.22 -1.56
C ILE A 62 2.53 8.06 -2.72
N LYS A 63 2.36 7.46 -3.90
CA LYS A 63 1.82 8.16 -5.08
C LYS A 63 0.37 8.58 -4.88
N VAL A 64 -0.48 7.72 -4.32
CA VAL A 64 -1.89 8.03 -3.99
C VAL A 64 -1.96 9.19 -2.99
N VAL A 65 -1.18 9.12 -1.90
CA VAL A 65 -1.11 10.17 -0.89
C VAL A 65 -0.63 11.49 -1.50
N ARG A 66 0.46 11.46 -2.27
CA ARG A 66 1.00 12.65 -2.95
C ARG A 66 -0.02 13.26 -3.92
N ASN A 67 -0.74 12.43 -4.67
CA ASN A 67 -1.76 12.90 -5.61
C ASN A 67 -2.96 13.54 -4.89
N TYR A 68 -3.41 12.95 -3.76
CA TYR A 68 -4.45 13.54 -2.93
C TYR A 68 -4.08 14.96 -2.48
N PHE A 69 -2.89 15.14 -1.89
CA PHE A 69 -2.44 16.46 -1.45
C PHE A 69 -2.13 17.42 -2.60
N LYS A 70 -1.68 16.92 -3.75
CA LYS A 70 -1.46 17.74 -4.95
C LYS A 70 -2.78 18.28 -5.52
N ASN A 71 -3.85 17.49 -5.49
CA ASN A 71 -5.16 17.90 -5.99
C ASN A 71 -5.88 18.83 -5.01
N LEU A 72 -5.69 18.66 -3.71
CA LEU A 72 -6.14 19.64 -2.69
C LEU A 72 -5.52 21.03 -2.86
N LYS A 73 -4.32 21.13 -3.46
CA LYS A 73 -3.62 22.39 -3.71
C LYS A 73 -3.98 23.05 -5.05
N LYS A 74 -4.79 22.40 -5.89
CA LYS A 74 -5.30 23.03 -7.11
C LYS A 74 -6.62 23.73 -6.77
N PRO A 75 -6.72 25.06 -6.97
CA PRO A 75 -7.92 25.83 -6.71
C PRO A 75 -9.09 25.38 -7.60
#